data_AF-A0A7K0ZKU1-F1
#
_entry.id   AF-A0A7K0ZKU1-F1
#
_cell.length_a   1.000
_cell.length_b   1.000
_cell.length_c   1.000
_cell.angle_alpha   90.00
_cell.angle_beta   90.00
_cell.angle_gamma   90.00
#
_symmetry.space_group_name_H-M   'P 1'
#
loop_
_entity.id
_entity.type
_entity.pdbx_description
1 polymer ?
#
loop_
_entity_poly.entity_id
_entity_poly.type
_entity_poly.pdbx_seq_one_letter_code
_entity_poly.pdbx_strand_id
1 'polypeptide(L)'
;MTYGGVMRPRLTIGLILASIAGAALPMVPAAAAPAASAVPKWSMVPMSKDSGGDGFIDGDGGVPSAGALTMRPSATFVGAGNGIAQPNERLIGGSLSWYLDAAGYPVRLDACDSTGDTYTWTIVGPAGTSTTTPQRALKKKTCGTTVLLPEGAHTLTLRVASGKKSVGKTITAQVSNILMVALGDSYASGEGNPRNVESWLAGGSLFTQFTPYWDSDPCNRSTRGAPAQAALALEQSSPKTSVTLVYVACSGATVTSGVLGPFAAAGQTQSQIEQVRQIIGGRQIDLVSLSIGGNDIGFSSVLTVCASDANCPISTPPRGVLSGYPTVQAGVQARTG
;
A
#
# COMPACT_ATOMS: atom_id res chain seq x y z
N MET A 1 96.21 3.28 -42.55
CA MET A 1 95.68 2.44 -41.46
C MET A 1 94.24 2.08 -41.81
N THR A 2 94.00 0.76 -41.94
CA THR A 2 92.76 0.03 -41.62
C THR A 2 91.44 0.34 -42.35
N TYR A 3 91.03 -0.68 -43.12
CA TYR A 3 89.68 -1.22 -43.40
C TYR A 3 88.67 -0.32 -44.15
N GLY A 4 88.04 -0.73 -45.25
CA GLY A 4 87.91 -2.06 -45.86
C GLY A 4 86.56 -2.08 -46.59
N GLY A 5 86.56 -2.22 -47.92
CA GLY A 5 85.34 -2.35 -48.71
C GLY A 5 84.74 -3.75 -48.63
N VAL A 6 83.51 -3.91 -49.10
CA VAL A 6 83.15 -4.72 -50.30
C VAL A 6 81.64 -5.03 -50.32
N MET A 7 81.14 -5.03 -51.55
CA MET A 7 79.80 -5.20 -52.12
C MET A 7 78.87 -6.27 -51.51
N ARG A 8 77.57 -5.95 -51.66
CA ARG A 8 76.38 -6.74 -51.34
C ARG A 8 76.24 -8.00 -52.21
N PRO A 9 75.82 -9.16 -51.66
CA PRO A 9 75.32 -10.28 -52.44
C PRO A 9 73.81 -10.16 -52.70
N ARG A 10 73.40 -10.62 -53.90
CA ARG A 10 72.01 -10.73 -54.35
C ARG A 10 71.30 -11.88 -53.61
N LEU A 11 70.13 -11.59 -53.06
CA LEU A 11 69.26 -12.58 -52.39
C LEU A 11 68.32 -13.21 -53.41
N THR A 12 68.40 -14.52 -53.59
CA THR A 12 67.50 -15.33 -54.44
C THR A 12 66.24 -15.66 -53.63
N ILE A 13 65.07 -15.22 -54.10
CA ILE A 13 63.77 -15.51 -53.46
C ILE A 13 63.28 -16.88 -53.94
N GLY A 14 63.25 -17.87 -53.05
CA GLY A 14 62.59 -19.16 -53.26
C GLY A 14 61.11 -19.09 -52.84
N LEU A 15 60.20 -19.36 -53.77
CA LEU A 15 58.76 -19.49 -53.51
C LEU A 15 58.49 -20.84 -52.81
N ILE A 16 57.99 -20.82 -51.57
CA ILE A 16 57.43 -22.01 -50.92
C ILE A 16 55.90 -21.94 -51.05
N LEU A 17 55.32 -22.84 -51.84
CA LEU A 17 53.87 -23.07 -51.88
C LEU A 17 53.45 -23.81 -50.60
N ALA A 18 52.79 -23.11 -49.68
CA ALA A 18 52.05 -23.72 -48.58
C ALA A 18 50.61 -23.98 -49.02
N SER A 19 50.27 -25.24 -49.26
CA SER A 19 48.91 -25.70 -49.50
C SER A 19 48.09 -25.65 -48.21
N ILE A 20 47.16 -24.70 -48.11
CA ILE A 20 46.17 -24.62 -47.02
C ILE A 20 45.07 -25.65 -47.33
N ALA A 21 45.10 -26.79 -46.63
CA ALA A 21 43.97 -27.70 -46.59
C ALA A 21 42.87 -27.08 -45.71
N GLY A 22 41.76 -26.67 -46.33
CA GLY A 22 40.59 -26.15 -45.63
C GLY A 22 39.92 -27.23 -44.79
N ALA A 23 40.19 -27.27 -43.49
CA ALA A 23 39.40 -28.04 -42.55
C ALA A 23 38.04 -27.36 -42.36
N ALA A 24 36.99 -27.95 -42.94
CA ALA A 24 35.62 -27.55 -42.65
C ALA A 24 35.33 -27.83 -41.17
N LEU A 25 35.22 -26.78 -40.36
CA LEU A 25 34.68 -26.86 -39.01
C LEU A 25 33.24 -27.39 -39.11
N PRO A 26 32.86 -28.45 -38.38
CA PRO A 26 31.49 -28.90 -38.35
C PRO A 26 30.62 -27.77 -37.77
N MET A 27 29.67 -27.27 -38.56
CA MET A 27 28.65 -26.36 -38.07
C MET A 27 27.85 -27.12 -37.00
N VAL A 28 28.07 -26.78 -35.74
CA VAL A 28 27.18 -27.20 -34.65
C VAL A 28 25.80 -26.62 -35.00
N PRO A 29 24.74 -27.45 -35.16
CA PRO A 29 23.41 -26.92 -35.41
C PRO A 29 23.08 -25.96 -34.27
N ALA A 30 22.74 -24.71 -34.62
CA ALA A 30 22.28 -23.73 -33.65
C ALA A 30 21.20 -24.40 -32.79
N ALA A 31 21.42 -24.45 -31.48
CA ALA A 31 20.48 -25.05 -30.54
C ALA A 31 19.08 -24.54 -30.88
N ALA A 32 18.16 -25.46 -31.23
CA ALA A 32 16.81 -25.11 -31.61
C ALA A 32 16.23 -24.22 -30.51
N ALA A 33 15.77 -23.02 -30.89
CA ALA A 33 15.17 -22.09 -29.94
C ALA A 33 14.11 -22.85 -29.13
N PRO A 34 14.10 -22.70 -27.79
CA PRO A 34 13.20 -23.46 -26.95
C PRO A 34 11.75 -23.25 -27.39
N ALA A 35 10.96 -24.33 -27.38
CA ALA A 35 9.57 -24.27 -27.82
C ALA A 35 8.78 -23.25 -26.98
N ALA A 36 7.92 -22.46 -27.64
CA ALA A 36 7.11 -21.48 -26.95
C ALA A 36 6.19 -22.13 -25.91
N SER A 37 6.13 -21.56 -24.70
CA SER A 37 5.26 -21.99 -23.61
C SER A 37 4.63 -20.76 -22.95
N ALA A 38 3.32 -20.81 -22.69
CA ALA A 38 2.56 -19.73 -22.06
C ALA A 38 2.11 -20.12 -20.65
N VAL A 39 2.62 -19.40 -19.64
CA VAL A 39 2.30 -19.56 -18.22
C VAL A 39 1.74 -18.23 -17.70
N PRO A 40 0.43 -17.99 -17.87
CA PRO A 40 -0.19 -16.74 -17.45
C PRO A 40 -0.36 -16.69 -15.94
N LYS A 41 0.01 -15.57 -15.34
CA LYS A 41 -0.27 -15.20 -13.95
C LYS A 41 -0.83 -13.79 -13.90
N TRP A 42 -1.60 -13.50 -12.85
CA TRP A 42 -2.06 -12.16 -12.56
C TRP A 42 -2.09 -11.92 -11.06
N SER A 43 -2.04 -10.67 -10.63
CA SER A 43 -2.30 -10.26 -9.25
C SER A 43 -2.81 -8.82 -9.24
N MET A 44 -3.55 -8.45 -8.21
CA MET A 44 -3.72 -7.04 -7.86
C MET A 44 -2.34 -6.46 -7.54
N VAL A 45 -2.12 -5.21 -7.93
CA VAL A 45 -0.98 -4.44 -7.40
C VAL A 45 -1.39 -3.99 -6.01
N PRO A 46 -0.59 -4.27 -4.96
CA PRO A 46 -0.87 -3.76 -3.61
C PRO A 46 -1.06 -2.26 -3.65
N MET A 47 -2.14 -1.80 -3.04
CA MET A 47 -2.42 -0.38 -2.89
C MET A 47 -1.75 0.16 -1.62
N SER A 48 -1.47 -0.73 -0.65
CA SER A 48 -0.67 -0.42 0.52
C SER A 48 0.84 -0.54 0.30
N LYS A 49 1.59 0.26 1.07
CA LYS A 49 3.04 0.30 1.09
C LYS A 49 3.49 0.07 2.53
N ASP A 50 4.24 -1.00 2.69
CA ASP A 50 5.07 -1.34 3.84
C ASP A 50 6.45 -1.67 3.25
N SER A 51 7.20 -0.64 2.87
CA SER A 51 8.53 -0.81 2.24
C SER A 51 9.57 -1.34 3.23
N GLY A 52 9.31 -1.25 4.54
CA GLY A 52 10.17 -1.78 5.59
C GLY A 52 9.90 -3.25 5.92
N GLY A 53 8.70 -3.76 5.59
CA GLY A 53 8.23 -5.06 6.05
C GLY A 53 8.03 -5.11 7.57
N ASP A 54 7.83 -3.96 8.21
CA ASP A 54 7.69 -3.84 9.66
C ASP A 54 6.24 -4.08 10.14
N GLY A 55 5.33 -4.33 9.20
CA GLY A 55 3.91 -4.53 9.46
C GLY A 55 3.13 -3.22 9.53
N PHE A 56 3.75 -2.06 9.28
CA PHE A 56 3.09 -0.76 9.29
C PHE A 56 3.07 -0.10 7.90
N ILE A 57 2.08 0.79 7.71
CA ILE A 57 1.97 1.56 6.48
C ILE A 57 3.02 2.68 6.50
N ASP A 58 3.97 2.64 5.58
CA ASP A 58 5.16 3.51 5.56
C ASP A 58 5.08 4.69 4.57
N GLY A 59 3.91 4.93 3.98
CA GLY A 59 3.67 6.08 3.11
C GLY A 59 3.15 7.31 3.87
N ASP A 60 3.87 8.43 3.70
CA ASP A 60 3.45 9.84 3.88
C ASP A 60 3.92 10.73 2.68
N GLY A 61 4.42 10.12 1.60
CA GLY A 61 5.04 10.87 0.52
C GLY A 61 6.36 11.57 0.90
N GLY A 62 7.04 11.19 1.99
CA GLY A 62 8.40 11.63 2.26
C GLY A 62 8.87 11.54 3.70
N VAL A 63 9.37 10.37 4.10
CA VAL A 63 10.38 10.24 5.17
C VAL A 63 11.75 9.91 4.55
N PRO A 64 12.85 10.60 4.95
CA PRO A 64 14.18 10.29 4.44
C PRO A 64 14.60 8.85 4.78
N SER A 65 15.25 8.17 3.84
CA SER A 65 15.81 6.82 4.04
C SER A 65 16.94 6.76 5.09
N ALA A 66 17.44 7.91 5.56
CA ALA A 66 18.31 8.06 6.73
C ALA A 66 18.34 9.53 7.20
N GLY A 67 18.56 9.74 8.51
CA GLY A 67 18.66 11.06 9.14
C GLY A 67 17.56 11.32 10.16
N ALA A 68 17.87 12.06 11.23
CA ALA A 68 16.92 12.34 12.30
C ALA A 68 15.71 13.14 11.77
N LEU A 69 14.51 12.67 12.07
CA LEU A 69 13.26 13.42 11.92
C LEU A 69 13.43 14.74 12.67
N THR A 70 13.40 15.86 11.96
CA THR A 70 13.52 17.16 12.60
C THR A 70 12.23 17.48 13.36
N MET A 71 12.35 18.14 14.51
CA MET A 71 11.21 18.54 15.37
C MET A 71 10.25 19.58 14.74
N ARG A 72 10.41 19.88 13.46
CA ARG A 72 9.55 20.79 12.72
C ARG A 72 9.02 20.04 11.50
N PRO A 73 7.71 19.74 11.46
CA PRO A 73 7.06 19.28 10.24
C PRO A 73 7.44 20.22 9.09
N SER A 74 7.80 19.66 7.95
CA SER A 74 8.05 20.46 6.76
C SER A 74 6.83 21.33 6.48
N ALA A 75 7.04 22.63 6.20
CA ALA A 75 5.98 23.57 5.86
C ALA A 75 5.21 23.20 4.57
N THR A 76 5.60 22.11 3.91
CA THR A 76 5.00 21.60 2.67
C THR A 76 4.05 20.41 2.86
N PHE A 77 3.89 19.87 4.07
CA PHE A 77 3.03 18.70 4.30
C PHE A 77 2.09 18.92 5.49
N VAL A 78 0.82 19.16 5.16
CA VAL A 78 -0.30 19.27 6.10
C VAL A 78 -1.34 18.23 5.70
N GLY A 79 -1.60 17.25 6.58
CA GLY A 79 -2.64 16.23 6.37
C GLY A 79 -4.02 16.87 6.28
N ALA A 80 -4.70 16.69 5.14
CA ALA A 80 -5.91 17.43 4.76
C ALA A 80 -7.23 16.81 5.26
N GLY A 81 -7.27 16.22 6.46
CA GLY A 81 -8.52 15.99 7.19
C GLY A 81 -9.62 15.15 6.50
N ASN A 82 -9.30 14.29 5.53
CA ASN A 82 -10.29 13.62 4.68
C ASN A 82 -10.51 12.12 4.95
N GLY A 83 -9.97 11.56 6.04
CA GLY A 83 -10.41 10.26 6.58
C GLY A 83 -10.26 9.06 5.65
N ILE A 84 -9.33 9.07 4.69
CA ILE A 84 -9.04 7.95 3.80
C ILE A 84 -7.56 7.61 3.91
N ALA A 85 -7.22 6.37 4.30
CA ALA A 85 -5.85 5.87 4.30
C ALA A 85 -5.65 5.00 3.04
N GLN A 86 -4.97 5.54 2.03
CA GLN A 86 -4.58 4.82 0.80
C GLN A 86 -3.06 4.99 0.60
N PRO A 87 -2.26 3.92 0.60
CA PRO A 87 -0.80 4.08 0.67
C PRO A 87 -0.03 4.26 -0.66
N ASN A 88 -0.70 4.73 -1.72
CA ASN A 88 -0.02 5.29 -2.89
C ASN A 88 -0.15 6.81 -2.87
N GLU A 89 0.56 7.45 -1.95
CA GLU A 89 0.52 8.90 -1.79
C GLU A 89 1.22 9.62 -2.94
N ARG A 90 0.42 10.17 -3.86
CA ARG A 90 0.86 11.17 -4.82
C ARG A 90 -0.05 12.38 -4.70
N LEU A 91 0.41 13.39 -3.96
CA LEU A 91 -0.24 14.69 -3.91
C LEU A 91 -0.14 15.36 -5.29
N ILE A 92 -1.26 15.48 -6.01
CA ILE A 92 -1.37 16.34 -7.19
C ILE A 92 -2.45 17.38 -6.90
N GLY A 93 -2.05 18.62 -6.63
CA GLY A 93 -2.97 19.77 -6.50
C GLY A 93 -3.80 19.80 -5.22
N GLY A 94 -3.28 19.35 -4.07
CA GLY A 94 -4.04 19.33 -2.81
C GLY A 94 -5.16 18.28 -2.76
N SER A 95 -5.20 17.39 -3.76
CA SER A 95 -6.05 16.21 -3.79
C SER A 95 -5.20 14.96 -3.58
N LEU A 96 -5.54 14.15 -2.59
CA LEU A 96 -5.23 12.72 -2.62
C LEU A 96 -6.26 12.08 -3.56
N SER A 97 -5.81 11.76 -4.77
CA SER A 97 -6.52 10.94 -5.75
C SER A 97 -5.57 9.78 -6.03
N TRP A 98 -5.98 8.51 -6.03
CA TRP A 98 -7.06 7.99 -6.87
C TRP A 98 -8.32 7.71 -6.05
N TYR A 99 -9.42 8.39 -6.35
CA TYR A 99 -10.44 7.90 -7.28
C TYR A 99 -10.58 6.38 -7.21
N LEU A 100 -11.78 5.98 -6.84
CA LEU A 100 -12.43 4.83 -7.43
C LEU A 100 -12.49 5.06 -8.94
N ASP A 101 -11.35 4.88 -9.60
CA ASP A 101 -11.24 5.12 -11.02
C ASP A 101 -12.34 4.29 -11.68
N ALA A 102 -13.23 4.95 -12.43
CA ALA A 102 -14.20 4.21 -13.22
C ALA A 102 -13.48 3.27 -14.20
N ALA A 103 -12.20 3.54 -14.51
CA ALA A 103 -11.32 2.67 -15.27
C ALA A 103 -10.83 1.43 -14.48
N GLY A 104 -10.90 1.44 -13.14
CA GLY A 104 -10.70 0.27 -12.29
C GLY A 104 -9.39 0.22 -11.49
N TYR A 105 -8.93 -0.99 -11.19
CA TYR A 105 -7.82 -1.28 -10.29
C TYR A 105 -6.56 -1.71 -11.05
N PRO A 106 -5.35 -1.36 -10.55
CA PRO A 106 -4.11 -1.81 -11.15
C PRO A 106 -3.92 -3.31 -10.96
N VAL A 107 -3.89 -4.02 -12.08
CA VAL A 107 -3.67 -5.46 -12.15
C VAL A 107 -2.35 -5.73 -12.87
N ARG A 108 -1.47 -6.47 -12.19
CA ARG A 108 -0.22 -6.96 -12.76
C ARG A 108 -0.52 -8.24 -13.53
N LEU A 109 -0.26 -8.23 -14.83
CA LEU A 109 -0.22 -9.40 -15.69
C LEU A 109 1.22 -9.86 -15.81
N ASP A 110 1.45 -11.15 -15.60
CA ASP A 110 2.79 -11.72 -15.49
C ASP A 110 2.94 -12.93 -16.41
N ALA A 111 3.92 -12.83 -17.31
CA ALA A 111 4.33 -13.89 -18.23
C ALA A 111 5.74 -14.41 -17.92
N CYS A 112 6.35 -14.06 -16.80
CA CYS A 112 7.76 -14.29 -16.50
C CYS A 112 8.17 -15.78 -16.42
N ASP A 113 7.21 -16.68 -16.17
CA ASP A 113 7.44 -18.14 -16.19
C ASP A 113 7.22 -18.76 -17.58
N SER A 114 6.91 -17.93 -18.58
CA SER A 114 6.74 -18.36 -19.98
C SER A 114 8.09 -18.47 -20.69
N THR A 115 8.12 -19.19 -21.82
CA THR A 115 9.31 -19.31 -22.67
C THR A 115 8.97 -18.89 -24.09
N GLY A 116 9.76 -17.99 -24.68
CA GLY A 116 9.56 -17.43 -26.02
C GLY A 116 10.26 -16.08 -26.21
N ASP A 117 10.03 -15.44 -27.36
CA ASP A 117 10.66 -14.19 -27.76
C ASP A 117 9.82 -12.97 -27.36
N THR A 118 8.51 -13.04 -27.60
CA THR A 118 7.57 -11.95 -27.36
C THR A 118 6.25 -12.46 -26.78
N TYR A 119 5.48 -11.56 -26.18
CA TYR A 119 4.16 -11.88 -25.67
C TYR A 119 3.16 -10.73 -25.85
N THR A 120 1.87 -11.09 -25.86
CA THR A 120 0.72 -10.18 -25.80
C THR A 120 -0.33 -10.73 -24.86
N TRP A 121 -1.13 -9.84 -24.27
CA TRP A 121 -2.33 -10.20 -23.52
C TRP A 121 -3.57 -9.72 -24.26
N THR A 122 -4.57 -10.58 -24.41
CA THR A 122 -5.94 -10.20 -24.76
C THR A 122 -6.79 -10.29 -23.52
N ILE A 123 -7.47 -9.19 -23.20
CA ILE A 123 -8.24 -8.97 -21.98
C ILE A 123 -9.68 -8.76 -22.41
N VAL A 124 -10.60 -9.61 -21.94
CA VAL A 124 -12.04 -9.43 -22.12
C VAL A 124 -12.64 -9.08 -20.76
N GLY A 125 -13.19 -7.88 -20.65
CA GLY A 125 -13.83 -7.38 -19.42
C GLY A 125 -15.27 -7.86 -19.25
N PRO A 126 -15.90 -7.52 -18.10
CA PRO A 126 -17.26 -7.97 -17.76
C PRO A 126 -18.33 -7.43 -18.73
N ALA A 127 -18.11 -6.26 -19.32
CA ALA A 127 -18.97 -5.70 -20.36
C ALA A 127 -18.74 -6.30 -21.77
N GLY A 128 -17.87 -7.31 -21.89
CA GLY A 128 -17.48 -7.91 -23.17
C GLY A 128 -16.44 -7.12 -23.98
N THR A 129 -16.01 -5.95 -23.48
CA THR A 129 -14.95 -5.15 -24.11
C THR A 129 -13.65 -5.93 -24.18
N SER A 130 -13.09 -6.07 -25.39
CA SER A 130 -11.86 -6.81 -25.64
C SER A 130 -10.71 -5.85 -25.99
N THR A 131 -9.65 -5.86 -25.19
CA THR A 131 -8.46 -5.04 -25.40
C THR A 131 -7.22 -5.94 -25.51
N THR A 132 -6.31 -5.63 -26.42
CA THR A 132 -5.03 -6.34 -26.54
C THR A 132 -3.88 -5.42 -26.19
N THR A 133 -2.97 -5.87 -25.32
CA THR A 133 -1.77 -5.10 -24.97
C THR A 133 -0.80 -5.04 -26.14
N PRO A 134 0.03 -3.99 -26.25
CA PRO A 134 1.14 -3.98 -27.21
C PRO A 134 2.03 -5.21 -27.04
N GLN A 135 2.60 -5.69 -28.15
CA GLN A 135 3.57 -6.78 -28.13
C GLN A 135 4.84 -6.34 -27.39
N ARG A 136 5.33 -7.18 -26.48
CA ARG A 136 6.53 -6.90 -25.68
C ARG A 136 7.52 -8.05 -25.76
N ALA A 137 8.80 -7.74 -25.63
CA ALA A 137 9.84 -8.76 -25.50
C ALA A 137 9.68 -9.53 -24.18
N LEU A 138 9.79 -10.85 -24.23
CA LEU A 138 9.73 -11.70 -23.05
C LEU A 138 11.12 -11.79 -22.42
N LYS A 139 11.45 -10.83 -21.55
CA LYS A 139 12.73 -10.75 -20.82
C LYS A 139 12.45 -10.52 -19.34
N LYS A 140 13.40 -10.86 -18.47
CA LYS A 140 13.28 -10.70 -16.99
C LYS A 140 12.77 -9.32 -16.54
N LYS A 141 13.16 -8.24 -17.23
CA LYS A 141 12.74 -6.86 -16.89
C LYS A 141 11.41 -6.42 -17.53
N THR A 142 10.91 -7.15 -18.53
CA THR A 142 9.77 -6.74 -19.36
C THR A 142 8.66 -7.78 -19.44
N CYS A 143 8.81 -8.92 -18.75
CA CYS A 143 7.86 -10.05 -18.76
C CYS A 143 6.57 -9.81 -17.97
N GLY A 144 6.49 -8.70 -17.25
CA GLY A 144 5.26 -8.25 -16.62
C GLY A 144 4.78 -6.90 -17.14
N THR A 145 3.48 -6.68 -17.06
CA THR A 145 2.83 -5.43 -17.41
C THR A 145 1.68 -5.14 -16.46
N THR A 146 1.51 -3.88 -16.10
CA THR A 146 0.35 -3.45 -15.29
C THR A 146 -0.69 -2.82 -16.20
N VAL A 147 -1.96 -3.16 -15.98
CA VAL A 147 -3.14 -2.62 -16.66
C VAL A 147 -4.17 -2.18 -15.62
N LEU A 148 -5.05 -1.24 -15.97
CA LEU A 148 -6.22 -0.89 -15.14
C LEU A 148 -7.41 -1.72 -15.61
N LEU A 149 -8.05 -2.44 -14.68
CA LEU A 149 -9.22 -3.29 -14.95
C LEU A 149 -10.35 -2.93 -14.00
N PRO A 150 -11.60 -2.73 -14.47
CA PRO A 150 -12.75 -2.52 -13.59
C PRO A 150 -12.98 -3.73 -12.68
N GLU A 151 -13.84 -3.59 -11.67
CA GLU A 151 -14.26 -4.76 -10.88
C GLU A 151 -15.04 -5.75 -11.73
N GLY A 152 -14.94 -7.02 -11.37
CA GLY A 152 -15.68 -8.12 -11.99
C GLY A 152 -14.80 -9.16 -12.66
N ALA A 153 -15.49 -10.10 -13.32
CA ALA A 153 -14.85 -11.21 -14.00
C ALA A 153 -14.22 -10.77 -15.33
N HIS A 154 -12.95 -11.13 -15.50
CA HIS A 154 -12.17 -10.88 -16.70
C HIS A 154 -11.65 -12.20 -17.26
N THR A 155 -11.63 -12.32 -18.58
CA THR A 155 -10.94 -13.40 -19.28
C THR A 155 -9.61 -12.87 -19.81
N LEU A 156 -8.50 -13.46 -19.35
CA LEU A 156 -7.14 -13.04 -19.70
C LEU A 156 -6.48 -14.14 -20.54
N THR A 157 -6.10 -13.81 -21.77
CA THR A 157 -5.41 -14.72 -22.67
C THR A 157 -3.99 -14.24 -22.92
N LEU A 158 -3.00 -14.97 -22.44
CA LEU A 158 -1.59 -14.74 -22.75
C LEU A 158 -1.25 -15.49 -24.02
N ARG A 159 -0.71 -14.79 -25.02
CA ARG A 159 -0.10 -15.39 -26.22
C ARG A 159 1.40 -15.12 -26.21
N VAL A 160 2.18 -16.18 -26.33
CA VAL A 160 3.65 -16.15 -26.38
C VAL A 160 4.11 -16.63 -27.75
N ALA A 161 5.00 -15.89 -28.40
CA ALA A 161 5.56 -16.23 -29.69
C ALA A 161 7.03 -16.62 -29.58
N SER A 162 7.46 -17.62 -30.35
CA SER A 162 8.86 -17.94 -30.61
C SER A 162 9.06 -18.17 -32.11
N GLY A 163 9.80 -17.28 -32.76
CA GLY A 163 9.86 -17.18 -34.21
C GLY A 163 8.47 -17.06 -34.85
N LYS A 164 8.12 -18.02 -35.72
CA LYS A 164 6.82 -18.06 -36.43
C LYS A 164 5.72 -18.81 -35.67
N LYS A 165 6.05 -19.45 -34.54
CA LYS A 165 5.08 -20.23 -33.74
C LYS A 165 4.58 -19.38 -32.58
N SER A 166 3.32 -19.56 -32.20
CA SER A 166 2.78 -18.96 -30.97
C SER A 166 1.90 -19.96 -30.23
N VAL A 167 1.88 -19.83 -28.89
CA VAL A 167 1.05 -20.62 -27.99
C VAL A 167 0.25 -19.66 -27.13
N GLY A 168 -1.04 -19.94 -26.95
CA GLY A 168 -1.95 -19.15 -26.14
C GLY A 168 -2.47 -19.95 -24.94
N LYS A 169 -2.64 -19.29 -23.79
CA LYS A 169 -3.31 -19.86 -22.62
C LYS A 169 -4.23 -18.83 -21.98
N THR A 170 -5.41 -19.27 -21.60
CA THR A 170 -6.47 -18.42 -21.04
C THR A 170 -6.70 -18.74 -19.58
N ILE A 171 -6.90 -17.71 -18.76
CA ILE A 171 -7.28 -17.80 -17.35
C ILE A 171 -8.37 -16.77 -17.04
N THR A 172 -9.10 -16.99 -15.95
CA THR A 172 -10.06 -16.03 -15.42
C THR A 172 -9.42 -15.22 -14.29
N ALA A 173 -9.75 -13.92 -14.23
CA ALA A 173 -9.38 -13.04 -13.13
C ALA A 173 -10.64 -12.38 -12.57
N GLN A 174 -10.86 -12.52 -11.26
CA GLN A 174 -11.91 -11.81 -10.55
C GLN A 174 -11.27 -10.58 -9.90
N VAL A 175 -11.41 -9.42 -10.52
CA VAL A 175 -10.93 -8.16 -9.94
C VAL A 175 -11.96 -7.71 -8.91
N SER A 176 -11.56 -7.60 -7.64
CA SER A 176 -12.46 -7.28 -6.54
C SER A 176 -11.75 -6.38 -5.54
N ASN A 177 -12.49 -5.41 -5.02
CA ASN A 177 -12.03 -4.56 -3.95
C ASN A 177 -12.91 -4.72 -2.71
N ILE A 178 -12.28 -4.83 -1.54
CA ILE A 178 -12.96 -4.83 -0.26
C ILE A 178 -13.01 -3.38 0.24
N LEU A 179 -14.19 -2.80 0.35
CA LEU A 179 -14.42 -1.51 0.99
C LEU A 179 -14.65 -1.71 2.49
N MET A 180 -13.61 -1.40 3.27
CA MET A 180 -13.66 -1.39 4.74
C MET A 180 -13.90 0.03 5.25
N VAL A 181 -14.84 0.18 6.18
CA VAL A 181 -15.11 1.43 6.88
C VAL A 181 -14.81 1.26 8.37
N ALA A 182 -14.06 2.19 8.94
CA ALA A 182 -13.70 2.23 10.36
C ALA A 182 -14.24 3.50 11.03
N LEU A 183 -15.13 3.30 11.99
CA LEU A 183 -15.74 4.33 12.83
C LEU A 183 -15.42 4.06 14.30
N GLY A 184 -15.59 5.07 15.14
CA GLY A 184 -15.47 4.90 16.58
C GLY A 184 -14.81 6.06 17.31
N ASP A 185 -14.38 5.76 18.54
CA ASP A 185 -13.66 6.65 19.44
C ASP A 185 -12.13 6.48 19.34
N SER A 186 -11.41 6.82 20.41
CA SER A 186 -9.94 6.78 20.49
C SER A 186 -9.37 5.36 20.35
N TYR A 187 -10.12 4.34 20.75
CA TYR A 187 -9.71 2.93 20.58
C TYR A 187 -9.71 2.54 19.10
N ALA A 188 -10.67 3.05 18.33
CA ALA A 188 -10.70 2.87 16.89
C ALA A 188 -9.66 3.75 16.20
N SER A 189 -9.48 5.01 16.61
CA SER A 189 -8.56 5.98 15.98
C SER A 189 -7.08 5.64 16.14
N GLY A 190 -6.72 4.87 17.17
CA GLY A 190 -5.32 4.59 17.47
C GLY A 190 -4.62 5.76 18.16
N GLU A 191 -5.32 6.49 19.04
CA GLU A 191 -4.80 7.66 19.77
C GLU A 191 -3.46 7.35 20.45
N GLY A 192 -3.36 6.19 21.11
CA GLY A 192 -2.17 5.73 21.81
C GLY A 192 -1.07 5.11 20.95
N ASN A 193 -1.24 5.03 19.63
CA ASN A 193 -0.24 4.46 18.72
C ASN A 193 0.10 5.44 17.56
N PRO A 194 0.64 6.64 17.85
CA PRO A 194 1.05 7.60 16.83
C PRO A 194 2.21 7.07 15.98
N ARG A 195 2.38 7.59 14.76
CA ARG A 195 3.37 7.12 13.78
C ARG A 195 4.82 7.14 14.28
N ASN A 196 5.15 8.10 15.14
CA ASN A 196 6.52 8.33 15.60
C ASN A 196 6.87 7.62 16.91
N VAL A 197 6.04 6.70 17.40
CA VAL A 197 6.28 6.00 18.68
C VAL A 197 7.61 5.25 18.70
N GLU A 198 7.96 4.52 17.64
CA GLU A 198 9.23 3.79 17.56
C GLU A 198 10.44 4.71 17.47
N SER A 199 10.34 5.78 16.68
CA SER A 199 11.40 6.80 16.62
C SER A 199 11.63 7.45 17.97
N TRP A 200 10.56 7.68 18.74
CA TRP A 200 10.66 8.19 20.10
C TRP A 200 11.25 7.16 21.06
N LEU A 201 10.87 5.88 20.98
CA LEU A 201 11.45 4.84 21.82
C LEU A 201 12.95 4.61 21.54
N ALA A 202 13.37 4.73 20.28
CA ALA A 202 14.75 4.50 19.86
C ALA A 202 15.69 5.69 20.15
N GLY A 203 15.18 6.93 20.09
CA GLY A 203 15.98 8.16 20.24
C GLY A 203 15.61 9.02 21.45
N GLY A 204 14.59 8.63 22.21
CA GLY A 204 14.10 9.36 23.37
C GLY A 204 15.06 9.28 24.54
N SER A 205 15.24 10.41 25.21
CA SER A 205 15.88 10.54 26.51
C SER A 205 14.82 10.84 27.57
N LEU A 206 15.15 10.62 28.85
CA LEU A 206 14.32 11.04 30.00
C LEU A 206 13.93 12.53 29.96
N PHE A 207 14.63 13.34 29.15
CA PHE A 207 14.39 14.77 28.98
C PHE A 207 13.74 15.16 27.65
N THR A 208 13.41 14.20 26.78
CA THR A 208 12.78 14.48 25.48
C THR A 208 11.27 14.34 25.60
N GLN A 209 10.55 15.46 25.56
CA GLN A 209 9.09 15.46 25.53
C GLN A 209 8.59 14.72 24.29
N PHE A 210 7.67 13.78 24.50
CA PHE A 210 7.02 13.09 23.40
C PHE A 210 5.95 13.99 22.78
N THR A 211 6.14 14.33 21.50
CA THR A 211 5.11 14.97 20.68
C THR A 211 4.58 13.95 19.70
N PRO A 212 3.41 13.36 19.95
CA PRO A 212 2.82 12.36 19.06
C PRO A 212 2.51 12.92 17.67
N TYR A 213 2.72 12.09 16.64
CA TYR A 213 2.36 12.40 15.26
C TYR A 213 1.22 11.48 14.78
N TRP A 214 0.08 12.09 14.45
CA TRP A 214 -1.11 11.41 13.92
C TRP A 214 -1.36 11.78 12.46
N ASP A 215 -1.90 10.85 11.68
CA ASP A 215 -2.36 11.05 10.31
C ASP A 215 -3.51 12.07 10.24
N SER A 216 -4.34 12.13 11.28
CA SER A 216 -5.31 13.19 11.51
C SER A 216 -5.19 13.68 12.93
N ASP A 217 -4.57 14.85 13.09
CA ASP A 217 -4.33 15.47 14.40
C ASP A 217 -5.62 15.75 15.19
N PRO A 218 -6.70 16.34 14.61
CA PRO A 218 -7.91 16.64 15.38
C PRO A 218 -8.62 15.40 15.96
N CYS A 219 -8.44 14.24 15.33
CA CYS A 219 -9.08 12.99 15.72
C CYS A 219 -8.09 11.97 16.32
N ASN A 220 -6.81 12.34 16.46
CA ASN A 220 -5.71 11.47 16.84
C ASN A 220 -5.70 10.14 16.07
N ARG A 221 -5.97 10.21 14.77
CA ARG A 221 -6.06 9.03 13.91
C ARG A 221 -4.68 8.60 13.47
N SER A 222 -4.38 7.31 13.60
CA SER A 222 -3.12 6.72 13.20
C SER A 222 -3.33 5.50 12.30
N THR A 223 -2.55 5.40 11.24
CA THR A 223 -2.39 4.20 10.40
C THR A 223 -1.79 3.01 11.15
N ARG A 224 -1.22 3.24 12.34
CA ARG A 224 -0.84 2.17 13.28
C ARG A 224 -2.00 1.73 14.19
N GLY A 225 -3.16 2.39 14.11
CA GLY A 225 -4.37 1.99 14.80
C GLY A 225 -4.93 0.67 14.27
N ALA A 226 -5.67 -0.07 15.11
CA ALA A 226 -6.13 -1.42 14.81
C ALA A 226 -6.89 -1.55 13.46
N PRO A 227 -7.80 -0.63 13.07
CA PRO A 227 -8.50 -0.76 11.80
C PRO A 227 -7.59 -0.63 10.57
N ALA A 228 -6.57 0.22 10.63
CA ALA A 228 -5.60 0.39 9.56
C ALA A 228 -4.66 -0.83 9.43
N GLN A 229 -4.24 -1.38 10.57
CA GLN A 229 -3.46 -2.62 10.61
C GLN A 229 -4.26 -3.83 10.10
N ALA A 230 -5.55 -3.91 10.44
CA ALA A 230 -6.44 -4.94 9.92
C ALA A 230 -6.63 -4.82 8.41
N ALA A 231 -6.77 -3.60 7.86
CA ALA A 231 -6.87 -3.38 6.43
C ALA A 231 -5.59 -3.78 5.68
N LEU A 232 -4.41 -3.47 6.22
CA LEU A 232 -3.12 -3.89 5.67
C LEU A 232 -2.99 -5.42 5.67
N ALA A 233 -3.27 -6.06 6.81
CA ALA A 233 -3.24 -7.52 6.93
C ALA A 233 -4.23 -8.20 5.95
N LEU A 234 -5.41 -7.61 5.76
CA LEU A 234 -6.39 -8.09 4.80
C LEU A 234 -5.90 -7.98 3.36
N GLU A 235 -5.25 -6.87 2.98
CA GLU A 235 -4.67 -6.72 1.64
C GLU A 235 -3.53 -7.72 1.41
N GLN A 236 -2.66 -7.89 2.40
CA GLN A 236 -1.53 -8.84 2.33
C GLN A 236 -1.99 -10.30 2.29
N SER A 237 -3.18 -10.61 2.83
CA SER A 237 -3.71 -11.97 2.87
C SER A 237 -3.99 -12.57 1.48
N SER A 238 -4.15 -11.73 0.45
CA SER A 238 -4.54 -12.17 -0.89
C SER A 238 -3.98 -11.25 -1.98
N PRO A 239 -3.17 -11.77 -2.92
CA PRO A 239 -2.72 -11.01 -4.08
C PRO A 239 -3.82 -10.86 -5.15
N LYS A 240 -5.06 -11.26 -4.86
CA LYS A 240 -6.19 -11.31 -5.80
C LYS A 240 -7.27 -10.27 -5.51
N THR A 241 -7.16 -9.57 -4.39
CA THR A 241 -8.11 -8.56 -3.92
C THR A 241 -7.35 -7.29 -3.55
N SER A 242 -7.98 -6.13 -3.72
CA SER A 242 -7.51 -4.89 -3.11
C SER A 242 -8.34 -4.56 -1.87
N VAL A 243 -7.79 -3.72 -0.99
CA VAL A 243 -8.52 -3.21 0.16
C VAL A 243 -8.53 -1.68 0.11
N THR A 244 -9.71 -1.11 0.27
CA THR A 244 -9.90 0.34 0.47
C THR A 244 -10.37 0.56 1.89
N LEU A 245 -9.62 1.36 2.66
CA LEU A 245 -10.01 1.76 4.00
C LEU A 245 -10.53 3.20 4.02
N VAL A 246 -11.77 3.37 4.47
CA VAL A 246 -12.37 4.64 4.85
C VAL A 246 -12.35 4.73 6.37
N TYR A 247 -11.59 5.67 6.91
CA TYR A 247 -11.25 5.73 8.32
C TYR A 247 -11.66 7.07 8.91
N VAL A 248 -12.83 7.06 9.56
CA VAL A 248 -13.49 8.26 10.10
C VAL A 248 -13.56 8.26 11.63
N ALA A 249 -13.04 7.23 12.30
CA ALA A 249 -12.95 7.20 13.76
C ALA A 249 -12.32 8.48 14.32
N CYS A 250 -12.82 8.96 15.46
CA CYS A 250 -12.37 10.20 16.05
C CYS A 250 -12.27 10.09 17.57
N SER A 251 -11.10 10.39 18.11
CA SER A 251 -10.83 10.31 19.54
C SER A 251 -11.74 11.23 20.35
N GLY A 252 -12.28 10.72 21.46
CA GLY A 252 -13.28 11.41 22.29
C GLY A 252 -14.72 11.35 21.78
N ALA A 253 -14.99 10.75 20.60
CA ALA A 253 -16.35 10.58 20.11
C ALA A 253 -17.21 9.70 21.05
N THR A 254 -18.50 9.99 21.09
CA THR A 254 -19.56 9.16 21.68
C THR A 254 -20.49 8.65 20.59
N VAL A 255 -21.45 7.80 20.95
CA VAL A 255 -22.49 7.34 20.01
C VAL A 255 -23.26 8.55 19.46
N THR A 256 -23.72 9.46 20.34
CA THR A 256 -24.54 10.60 19.94
C THR A 256 -23.75 11.76 19.35
N SER A 257 -22.53 12.01 19.82
CA SER A 257 -21.65 13.08 19.35
C SER A 257 -20.39 12.49 18.73
N GLY A 258 -20.28 12.53 17.41
CA GLY A 258 -19.25 11.83 16.66
C GLY A 258 -19.86 10.83 15.70
N VAL A 259 -20.43 9.73 16.20
CA VAL A 259 -20.92 8.68 15.29
C VAL A 259 -22.22 9.08 14.59
N LEU A 260 -23.25 9.48 15.36
CA LEU A 260 -24.56 9.86 14.83
C LEU A 260 -24.71 11.37 14.57
N GLY A 261 -24.03 12.20 15.36
CA GLY A 261 -24.06 13.66 15.28
C GLY A 261 -22.67 14.25 15.05
N PRO A 262 -22.57 15.56 14.79
CA PRO A 262 -21.29 16.24 14.66
C PRO A 262 -20.47 16.16 15.96
N PHE A 263 -19.17 16.36 15.83
CA PHE A 263 -18.22 16.33 16.93
C PHE A 263 -17.33 17.57 16.93
N ALA A 264 -17.95 18.68 17.35
CA ALA A 264 -17.33 20.00 17.38
C ALA A 264 -16.06 20.06 18.26
N ALA A 265 -15.96 19.20 19.28
CA ALA A 265 -14.78 19.13 20.15
C ALA A 265 -13.48 18.80 19.39
N ALA A 266 -13.58 18.05 18.29
CA ALA A 266 -12.48 17.76 17.36
C ALA A 266 -12.59 18.55 16.04
N GLY A 267 -13.35 19.65 16.03
CA GLY A 267 -13.59 20.45 14.82
C GLY A 267 -14.39 19.74 13.72
N GLN A 268 -15.02 18.60 14.03
CA GLN A 268 -15.79 17.84 13.04
C GLN A 268 -17.22 18.40 12.96
N THR A 269 -17.54 19.04 11.84
CA THR A 269 -18.86 19.63 11.58
C THR A 269 -19.91 18.61 11.14
N GLN A 270 -19.50 17.35 10.92
CA GLN A 270 -20.35 16.26 10.45
C GLN A 270 -20.12 15.02 11.30
N SER A 271 -21.16 14.18 11.37
CA SER A 271 -21.05 12.85 11.95
C SER A 271 -20.13 11.96 11.12
N GLN A 272 -19.57 10.92 11.74
CA GLN A 272 -18.75 9.94 11.04
C GLN A 272 -19.56 9.19 9.97
N ILE A 273 -20.86 8.95 10.19
CA ILE A 273 -21.73 8.35 9.17
C ILE A 273 -21.90 9.27 7.95
N GLU A 274 -22.06 10.57 8.15
CA GLU A 274 -22.14 11.54 7.04
C GLU A 274 -20.82 11.63 6.28
N GLN A 275 -19.68 11.65 6.99
CA GLN A 275 -18.36 11.60 6.37
C GLN A 275 -18.21 10.35 5.48
N VAL A 276 -18.61 9.17 5.98
CA VAL A 276 -18.59 7.93 5.19
C VAL A 276 -19.45 8.05 3.95
N ARG A 277 -20.70 8.51 4.08
CA ARG A 277 -21.62 8.69 2.94
C ARG A 277 -21.05 9.62 1.88
N GLN A 278 -20.40 10.70 2.28
CA GLN A 278 -19.73 11.61 1.35
C GLN A 278 -18.54 10.98 0.65
N ILE A 279 -17.74 10.20 1.38
CA ILE A 279 -16.54 9.54 0.85
C ILE A 279 -16.90 8.43 -0.14
N ILE A 280 -17.86 7.57 0.23
CA ILE A 280 -18.16 6.36 -0.56
C ILE A 280 -19.25 6.59 -1.62
N GLY A 281 -20.01 7.68 -1.51
CA GLY A 281 -21.19 7.94 -2.33
C GLY A 281 -22.21 6.80 -2.21
N GLY A 282 -22.50 6.14 -3.33
CA GLY A 282 -23.43 5.02 -3.41
C GLY A 282 -22.80 3.63 -3.36
N ARG A 283 -21.50 3.52 -3.07
CA ARG A 283 -20.82 2.20 -3.03
C ARG A 283 -21.30 1.35 -1.87
N GLN A 284 -21.38 0.05 -2.11
CA GLN A 284 -21.64 -0.92 -1.07
C GLN A 284 -20.41 -1.07 -0.18
N ILE A 285 -20.63 -1.04 1.14
CA ILE A 285 -19.61 -1.32 2.14
C ILE A 285 -19.55 -2.84 2.32
N ASP A 286 -18.34 -3.41 2.31
CA ASP A 286 -18.11 -4.84 2.53
C ASP A 286 -17.85 -5.15 4.01
N LEU A 287 -17.16 -4.24 4.71
CA LEU A 287 -16.80 -4.42 6.12
C LEU A 287 -16.96 -3.12 6.90
N VAL A 288 -17.58 -3.20 8.07
CA VAL A 288 -17.63 -2.10 9.05
C VAL A 288 -16.92 -2.54 10.33
N SER A 289 -15.95 -1.74 10.77
CA SER A 289 -15.34 -1.81 12.10
C SER A 289 -15.84 -0.64 12.94
N LEU A 290 -16.38 -0.93 14.12
CA LEU A 290 -16.88 0.08 15.05
C LEU A 290 -16.41 -0.25 16.48
N SER A 291 -15.69 0.69 17.09
CA SER A 291 -15.42 0.68 18.53
C SER A 291 -15.89 1.99 19.14
N ILE A 292 -16.95 1.96 19.94
CA ILE A 292 -17.57 3.15 20.53
C ILE A 292 -18.21 2.76 21.87
N GLY A 293 -18.36 3.72 22.78
CA GLY A 293 -19.09 3.55 24.03
C GLY A 293 -18.27 3.86 25.28
N GLY A 294 -16.94 3.82 25.21
CA GLY A 294 -16.07 4.12 26.36
C GLY A 294 -16.28 5.54 26.88
N ASN A 295 -16.45 6.49 25.97
CA ASN A 295 -16.74 7.88 26.31
C ASN A 295 -18.19 8.07 26.80
N ASP A 296 -19.15 7.30 26.28
CA ASP A 296 -20.56 7.35 26.68
C ASP A 296 -20.74 6.96 28.15
N ILE A 297 -20.03 5.93 28.62
CA ILE A 297 -20.04 5.49 30.03
C ILE A 297 -19.11 6.31 30.92
N GLY A 298 -18.31 7.21 30.34
CA GLY A 298 -17.36 8.04 31.09
C GLY A 298 -16.15 7.28 31.63
N PHE A 299 -15.64 6.32 30.87
CA PHE A 299 -14.50 5.49 31.28
C PHE A 299 -13.26 6.32 31.64
N SER A 300 -13.01 7.44 30.95
CA SER A 300 -11.93 8.38 31.30
C SER A 300 -12.11 9.02 32.68
N SER A 301 -13.34 9.33 33.09
CA SER A 301 -13.65 9.79 34.45
C SER A 301 -13.34 8.70 35.47
N VAL A 302 -13.69 7.44 35.18
CA VAL A 302 -13.37 6.28 36.05
C VAL A 302 -11.86 6.18 36.26
N LEU A 303 -11.09 6.16 35.18
CA LEU A 303 -9.62 6.06 35.25
C LEU A 303 -9.00 7.22 36.03
N THR A 304 -9.47 8.45 35.81
CA THR A 304 -8.95 9.65 36.49
C THR A 304 -9.12 9.56 38.01
N VAL A 305 -10.30 9.13 38.46
CA VAL A 305 -10.60 9.00 39.89
C VAL A 305 -9.80 7.83 40.48
N CYS A 306 -9.80 6.67 39.83
CA CYS A 306 -9.07 5.49 40.34
C CYS A 306 -7.55 5.64 40.35
N ALA A 307 -6.99 6.53 39.52
CA ALA A 307 -5.57 6.87 39.57
C ALA A 307 -5.19 7.71 40.80
N SER A 308 -6.16 8.37 41.45
CA SER A 308 -5.92 9.32 42.55
C SER A 308 -6.57 8.92 43.87
N ASP A 309 -7.52 7.98 43.86
CA ASP A 309 -8.26 7.54 45.03
C ASP A 309 -8.38 6.01 45.08
N ALA A 310 -7.92 5.42 46.20
CA ALA A 310 -7.96 3.98 46.43
C ALA A 310 -9.40 3.42 46.56
N ASN A 311 -10.37 4.27 46.93
CA ASN A 311 -11.78 3.92 47.05
C ASN A 311 -12.62 4.52 45.90
N CYS A 312 -12.06 4.60 44.70
CA CYS A 312 -12.69 5.29 43.57
C CYS A 312 -14.15 4.95 43.25
N PRO A 313 -14.70 3.73 43.48
CA PRO A 313 -16.11 3.48 43.18
C PRO A 313 -17.08 4.40 43.96
N ILE A 314 -16.72 4.78 45.19
CA ILE A 314 -17.53 5.64 46.06
C ILE A 314 -17.10 7.11 46.02
N SER A 315 -16.02 7.43 45.31
CA SER A 315 -15.51 8.80 45.20
C SER A 315 -16.32 9.61 44.21
N THR A 316 -16.37 10.93 44.42
CA THR A 316 -17.08 11.85 43.52
C THR A 316 -16.23 12.16 42.29
N PRO A 317 -16.73 11.94 41.07
CA PRO A 317 -15.99 12.23 39.84
C PRO A 317 -15.80 13.74 39.64
N PRO A 318 -14.57 14.23 39.47
CA PRO A 318 -14.30 15.68 39.43
C PRO A 318 -14.69 16.33 38.10
N ARG A 319 -14.71 15.57 37.00
CA ARG A 319 -14.93 16.05 35.62
C ARG A 319 -15.50 14.96 34.72
N GLY A 320 -15.94 15.37 33.54
CA GLY A 320 -16.43 14.49 32.48
C GLY A 320 -17.90 14.10 32.66
N VAL A 321 -18.37 13.13 31.87
CA VAL A 321 -19.80 12.77 31.81
C VAL A 321 -20.35 12.19 33.12
N LEU A 322 -19.48 11.81 34.06
CA LEU A 322 -19.86 11.31 35.37
C LEU A 322 -19.95 12.40 36.45
N SER A 323 -19.49 13.63 36.22
CA SER A 323 -19.39 14.67 37.27
C SER A 323 -20.73 15.11 37.89
N GLY A 324 -21.86 14.75 37.28
CA GLY A 324 -23.20 15.00 37.81
C GLY A 324 -23.70 13.96 38.82
N TYR A 325 -22.92 12.91 39.09
CA TYR A 325 -23.32 11.81 39.96
C TYR A 325 -22.56 11.85 41.30
N PRO A 326 -23.20 11.40 42.40
CA PRO A 326 -22.59 11.46 43.73
C PRO A 326 -21.32 10.60 43.84
N THR A 327 -21.29 9.48 43.13
CA THR A 327 -20.16 8.55 43.09
C THR A 327 -19.90 8.07 41.67
N VAL A 328 -18.67 7.63 41.39
CA VAL A 328 -18.32 6.96 40.12
C VAL A 328 -19.26 5.78 39.86
N GLN A 329 -19.50 4.94 40.86
CA GLN A 329 -20.38 3.78 40.74
C GLN A 329 -21.81 4.18 40.35
N ALA A 330 -22.39 5.18 41.02
CA ALA A 330 -23.74 5.64 40.71
C ALA A 330 -23.84 6.19 39.28
N GLY A 331 -22.81 6.92 38.84
CA GLY A 331 -22.76 7.44 37.48
C GLY A 331 -22.62 6.38 36.41
N VAL A 332 -21.74 5.38 36.63
CA VAL A 332 -21.61 4.26 35.69
C VAL A 332 -22.92 3.48 35.62
N GLN A 333 -23.52 3.11 36.77
CA GLN A 333 -24.81 2.41 36.82
C GLN A 333 -25.89 3.16 36.04
N ALA A 334 -26.06 4.45 36.29
CA ALA A 334 -27.06 5.26 35.58
C ALA A 334 -26.84 5.33 34.05
N ARG A 335 -25.61 5.17 33.57
CA ARG A 335 -25.24 5.20 32.15
C ARG A 335 -25.35 3.84 31.47
N THR A 336 -25.24 2.75 32.23
CA THR A 336 -25.26 1.38 31.71
C THR A 336 -26.61 0.68 31.86
N GLY A 337 -27.51 1.19 32.70
CA GLY A 337 -28.80 0.55 33.03
C GLY A 337 -28.66 -0.44 34.18
#